data_AF-A0A4Q4VWY1-F1
#
_entry.id   AF-A0A4Q4VWY1-F1
#
_cell.length_a   1.000
_cell.length_b   1.000
_cell.length_c   1.000
_cell.angle_alpha   90.00
_cell.angle_beta   90.00
_cell.angle_gamma   90.00
#
_symmetry.space_group_name_H-M   'P 1'
#
loop_
_entity.id
_entity.type
_entity.pdbx_description
1 polymer ?
#
loop_
_entity_poly.entity_id
_entity_poly.type
_entity_poly.pdbx_seq_one_letter_code
_entity_poly.pdbx_strand_id
1 'polypeptide(L)'
;MIHIVPGILAIGLFFIPESPRWLAANGQLQKAERSLRWLRPQEWSVGEELGEMNAALNAERQLQAKVGYSELFRNPIDRRRTTVAVLTLTTQAASGAMFVIGQFYTMEPGTQRSGKILVGLSAIYIVAYNGFIAPYAWVSGGELPSQRLRSHTFGLAAVIGFVGAALNWGPKYGYIWAPSCVIAALWIYFFLPEVKGRTLEEIDEMLEARVPARKFATYRCTGQHAVVEKIETEHCEKA
;
A
#
# COMPACT_ATOMS: atom_id res chain seq x y z
N MET A 1 -26.28 -8.90 -13.98
CA MET A 1 -26.17 -7.49 -13.55
C MET A 1 -24.75 -7.10 -13.11
N ILE A 2 -24.05 -7.90 -12.29
CA ILE A 2 -22.72 -7.52 -11.73
C ILE A 2 -21.59 -7.36 -12.76
N HIS A 3 -21.69 -8.00 -13.94
CA HIS A 3 -20.66 -7.93 -15.00
C HIS A 3 -20.83 -6.77 -15.99
N ILE A 4 -21.95 -6.05 -15.93
CA ILE A 4 -22.25 -4.96 -16.87
C ILE A 4 -21.31 -3.77 -16.63
N VAL A 5 -21.10 -3.42 -15.36
CA VAL A 5 -20.24 -2.29 -14.97
C VAL A 5 -18.77 -2.53 -15.37
N PRO A 6 -18.14 -3.69 -15.08
CA PRO A 6 -16.81 -4.01 -15.61
C PRO A 6 -16.75 -4.00 -17.15
N GLY A 7 -17.79 -4.47 -17.83
CA GLY A 7 -17.85 -4.46 -19.30
C GLY A 7 -17.82 -3.05 -19.89
N ILE A 8 -18.58 -2.12 -19.32
CA ILE A 8 -18.58 -0.70 -19.74
C ILE A 8 -17.21 -0.05 -19.49
N LEU A 9 -16.60 -0.30 -18.32
CA LEU A 9 -15.26 0.21 -18.01
C LEU A 9 -14.18 -0.38 -18.94
N ALA A 10 -14.30 -1.65 -19.32
CA ALA A 10 -13.39 -2.30 -20.26
C ALA A 10 -13.42 -1.66 -21.65
N ILE A 11 -14.61 -1.23 -22.11
CA ILE A 11 -14.74 -0.47 -23.36
C ILE A 11 -14.07 0.91 -23.23
N GLY A 12 -14.23 1.57 -22.08
CA GLY A 12 -13.58 2.86 -21.79
C GLY A 12 -12.05 2.81 -21.82
N LEU A 13 -11.45 1.69 -21.43
CA LEU A 13 -9.98 1.51 -21.44
C LEU A 13 -9.37 1.58 -22.86
N PHE A 14 -10.12 1.27 -23.91
CA PHE A 14 -9.63 1.40 -25.30
C PHE A 14 -9.46 2.86 -25.75
N PHE A 15 -10.12 3.81 -25.09
CA PHE A 15 -10.05 5.23 -25.42
C PHE A 15 -9.00 5.99 -24.61
N ILE A 16 -8.46 5.38 -23.55
CA ILE A 16 -7.43 5.98 -22.70
C ILE A 16 -6.07 5.64 -23.31
N PRO A 17 -5.19 6.62 -23.58
CA PRO A 17 -3.88 6.33 -24.12
C PRO A 17 -3.04 5.56 -23.08
N GLU A 18 -2.15 4.69 -23.58
CA GLU A 18 -1.23 3.94 -22.72
C GLU A 18 -0.34 4.88 -21.89
N SER A 19 0.04 4.44 -20.68
CA SER A 19 0.86 5.24 -19.76
C SER A 19 2.17 5.75 -20.43
N PRO A 20 2.42 7.07 -20.46
CA PRO A 20 3.66 7.63 -21.01
C PRO A 20 4.91 7.05 -20.36
N ARG A 21 4.86 6.83 -19.03
CA ARG A 21 5.97 6.27 -18.26
C ARG A 21 6.27 4.82 -18.68
N TRP A 22 5.25 4.00 -18.93
CA TRP A 22 5.45 2.62 -19.41
C TRP A 22 6.03 2.58 -20.83
N LEU A 23 5.53 3.44 -21.72
CA LEU A 23 6.03 3.57 -23.09
C LEU A 23 7.50 4.02 -23.10
N ALA A 24 7.86 5.01 -22.29
CA ALA A 24 9.24 5.44 -22.10
C ALA A 24 10.11 4.33 -21.49
N ALA A 25 9.58 3.61 -20.49
CA ALA A 25 10.22 2.44 -19.88
C ALA A 25 10.35 1.23 -20.82
N ASN A 26 9.74 1.25 -22.01
CA ASN A 26 9.93 0.28 -23.08
C ASN A 26 10.74 0.83 -24.26
N GLY A 27 11.32 2.03 -24.12
CA GLY A 27 12.09 2.70 -25.17
C GLY A 27 11.24 3.31 -26.29
N GLN A 28 9.91 3.29 -26.18
CA GLN A 28 8.98 3.83 -27.19
C GLN A 28 8.71 5.33 -26.97
N LEU A 29 9.77 6.15 -27.01
CA LEU A 29 9.73 7.58 -26.67
C LEU A 29 8.71 8.38 -27.49
N GLN A 30 8.58 8.08 -28.78
CA GLN A 30 7.63 8.78 -29.68
C GLN A 30 6.17 8.54 -29.28
N LYS A 31 5.83 7.31 -28.87
CA LYS A 31 4.47 7.01 -28.39
C LYS A 31 4.23 7.61 -27.01
N ALA A 32 5.25 7.59 -26.15
CA ALA A 32 5.19 8.21 -24.82
C ALA A 32 4.90 9.71 -24.94
N GLU A 33 5.55 10.41 -25.86
CA GLU A 33 5.31 11.82 -26.13
C GLU A 33 3.86 12.07 -26.59
N ARG A 34 3.34 11.25 -27.50
CA ARG A 34 1.95 11.37 -27.98
C ARG A 34 0.94 11.19 -26.86
N SER A 35 1.16 10.20 -25.99
CA SER A 35 0.32 9.96 -24.82
C SER A 35 0.41 11.12 -23.82
N LEU A 36 1.62 11.66 -23.60
CA LEU A 36 1.87 12.77 -22.69
C LEU A 36 1.18 14.05 -23.17
N ARG A 37 1.20 14.34 -24.48
CA ARG A 37 0.46 15.46 -25.09
C ARG A 37 -1.05 15.33 -24.93
N TRP A 38 -1.60 14.12 -24.94
CA TRP A 38 -3.02 13.89 -24.69
C TRP A 38 -3.37 14.16 -23.22
N LEU A 39 -2.52 13.71 -22.29
CA LEU A 39 -2.70 13.89 -20.84
C LEU A 39 -2.49 15.34 -20.38
N ARG A 40 -1.53 16.04 -20.99
CA ARG A 40 -1.14 17.41 -20.66
C ARG A 40 -1.06 18.24 -21.94
N PRO A 41 -2.19 18.83 -22.38
CA PRO A 41 -2.23 19.65 -23.58
C PRO A 41 -1.46 20.98 -23.47
N GLN A 42 -1.05 21.40 -22.27
CA GLN A 42 -0.40 22.68 -22.02
C GLN A 42 1.12 22.59 -22.30
N GLU A 43 1.62 23.52 -23.10
CA GLU A 43 2.83 23.43 -23.94
C GLU A 43 4.19 23.54 -23.21
N TRP A 44 4.27 23.40 -21.89
CA TRP A 44 5.57 23.45 -21.20
C TRP A 44 6.39 22.21 -21.57
N SER A 45 7.28 22.39 -22.54
CA SER A 45 8.30 21.46 -23.04
C SER A 45 8.03 19.97 -22.74
N VAL A 46 7.00 19.39 -23.37
CA VAL A 46 6.71 17.94 -23.29
C VAL A 46 7.96 17.10 -23.54
N GLY A 47 8.88 17.58 -24.40
CA GLY A 47 10.18 16.95 -24.65
C GLY A 47 11.16 17.01 -23.48
N GLU A 48 11.14 18.06 -22.66
CA GLU A 48 11.94 18.19 -21.43
C GLU A 48 11.37 17.28 -20.34
N GLU A 49 10.05 17.27 -20.14
CA GLU A 49 9.38 16.36 -19.20
C GLU A 49 9.64 14.90 -19.57
N LEU A 50 9.60 14.58 -20.87
CA LEU A 50 9.96 13.25 -21.38
C LEU A 50 11.44 12.92 -21.16
N GLY A 51 12.31 13.93 -21.28
CA GLY A 51 13.74 13.84 -20.99
C GLY A 51 14.03 13.52 -19.53
N GLU A 52 13.39 14.25 -18.61
CA GLU A 52 13.45 14.00 -17.16
C GLU A 52 12.89 12.61 -16.81
N MET A 53 11.74 12.24 -17.37
CA MET A 53 11.18 10.89 -17.20
C MET A 53 12.15 9.81 -17.66
N ASN A 54 12.80 9.98 -18.81
CA ASN A 54 13.76 9.00 -19.32
C ASN A 54 15.02 8.93 -18.45
N ALA A 55 15.51 10.07 -17.94
CA ALA A 55 16.63 10.11 -16.99
C ALA A 55 16.28 9.38 -15.69
N ALA A 56 15.11 9.66 -15.11
CA ALA A 56 14.60 8.99 -13.92
C ALA A 56 14.40 7.48 -14.15
N LEU A 57 13.82 7.08 -15.28
CA LEU A 57 13.63 5.67 -15.63
C LEU A 57 14.94 4.91 -15.83
N ASN A 58 15.97 5.56 -16.37
CA ASN A 58 17.30 4.95 -16.51
C ASN A 58 17.98 4.80 -15.14
N ALA A 59 17.85 5.78 -14.24
CA ALA A 59 18.29 5.65 -12.86
C ALA A 59 17.54 4.53 -12.12
N GLU A 60 16.22 4.46 -12.26
CA GLU A 60 15.38 3.40 -11.68
C GLU A 60 15.74 2.02 -12.24
N ARG A 61 15.96 1.88 -13.55
CA ARG A 61 16.38 0.62 -14.18
C ARG A 61 17.72 0.13 -13.64
N GLN A 62 18.67 1.03 -13.40
CA GLN A 62 19.96 0.66 -12.79
C GLN A 62 19.78 0.15 -11.35
N LEU A 63 18.86 0.76 -10.59
CA LEU A 63 18.50 0.31 -9.24
C LEU A 63 17.71 -1.01 -9.24
N GLN A 64 16.86 -1.24 -10.25
CA GLN A 64 15.96 -2.40 -10.37
C GLN A 64 16.63 -3.64 -10.99
N ALA A 65 17.60 -3.49 -11.90
CA ALA A 65 18.17 -4.57 -12.70
C ALA A 65 18.85 -5.71 -11.91
N LYS A 66 19.04 -5.54 -10.58
CA LYS A 66 19.69 -6.54 -9.72
C LYS A 66 18.84 -7.00 -8.52
N VAL A 67 17.56 -6.60 -8.45
CA VAL A 67 16.73 -6.86 -7.26
C VAL A 67 15.91 -8.13 -7.47
N GLY A 68 16.16 -9.14 -6.65
CA GLY A 68 15.36 -10.37 -6.58
C GLY A 68 14.69 -10.55 -5.22
N TYR A 69 13.80 -11.55 -5.09
CA TYR A 69 13.13 -11.86 -3.81
C TYR A 69 14.10 -12.17 -2.67
N SER A 70 15.31 -12.65 -2.96
CA SER A 70 16.34 -12.90 -1.95
C SER A 70 16.81 -11.62 -1.24
N GLU A 71 16.75 -10.47 -1.91
CA GLU A 71 17.18 -9.19 -1.34
C GLU A 71 16.26 -8.69 -0.21
N LEU A 72 14.99 -9.14 -0.18
CA LEU A 72 14.05 -8.83 0.93
C LEU A 72 14.61 -9.27 2.29
N PHE A 73 15.36 -10.37 2.31
CA PHE A 73 15.82 -11.01 3.56
C PHE A 73 17.32 -10.86 3.79
N ARG A 74 18.07 -10.35 2.80
CA ARG A 74 19.53 -10.24 2.85
C ARG A 74 19.98 -9.13 3.79
N ASN A 75 19.44 -7.92 3.62
CA ASN A 75 19.79 -6.78 4.44
C ASN A 75 18.92 -6.74 5.70
N PRO A 76 19.50 -6.50 6.89
CA PRO A 76 18.73 -6.43 8.13
C PRO A 76 17.74 -5.25 8.15
N ILE A 77 18.04 -4.17 7.43
CA ILE A 77 17.16 -3.01 7.28
C ILE A 77 15.99 -3.36 6.36
N ASP A 78 16.26 -3.82 5.14
CA ASP A 78 15.22 -4.21 4.17
C ASP A 78 14.30 -5.31 4.74
N ARG A 79 14.86 -6.25 5.51
CA ARG A 79 14.08 -7.26 6.23
C ARG A 79 13.15 -6.63 7.26
N ARG A 80 13.62 -5.69 8.08
CA ARG A 80 12.78 -4.97 9.05
C ARG A 80 11.66 -4.21 8.34
N ARG A 81 11.97 -3.48 7.26
CA ARG A 81 10.99 -2.75 6.44
C ARG A 81 9.93 -3.69 5.88
N THR A 82 10.38 -4.78 5.26
CA THR A 82 9.53 -5.81 4.66
C THR A 82 8.65 -6.48 5.73
N THR A 83 9.21 -6.87 6.87
CA THR A 83 8.44 -7.52 7.95
C THR A 83 7.34 -6.60 8.48
N VAL A 84 7.63 -5.33 8.74
CA VAL A 84 6.61 -4.38 9.21
C VAL A 84 5.54 -4.17 8.15
N ALA A 85 5.90 -3.98 6.88
CA ALA A 85 4.93 -3.78 5.80
C ALA A 85 4.06 -5.01 5.53
N VAL A 86 4.67 -6.20 5.42
CA VAL A 86 3.96 -7.48 5.22
C VAL A 86 3.00 -7.73 6.36
N LEU A 87 3.45 -7.58 7.62
CA LEU A 87 2.59 -7.81 8.77
C LEU A 87 1.46 -6.79 8.84
N THR A 88 1.67 -5.53 8.47
CA THR A 88 0.60 -4.52 8.43
C THR A 88 -0.47 -4.90 7.39
N LEU A 89 -0.03 -5.30 6.19
CA LEU A 89 -0.92 -5.70 5.10
C LEU A 89 -1.67 -7.01 5.39
N THR A 90 -1.07 -7.98 6.08
CA THR A 90 -1.74 -9.24 6.42
C THR A 90 -2.66 -9.10 7.64
N THR A 91 -2.27 -8.24 8.58
CA THR A 91 -3.01 -8.02 9.83
C THR A 91 -4.31 -7.25 9.60
N GLN A 92 -4.47 -6.52 8.49
CA GLN A 92 -5.70 -5.77 8.21
C GLN A 92 -6.96 -6.64 8.26
N ALA A 93 -6.85 -7.94 7.94
CA ALA A 93 -7.97 -8.88 7.98
C ALA A 93 -8.40 -9.26 9.42
N ALA A 94 -7.55 -9.00 10.43
CA ALA A 94 -7.85 -9.20 11.84
C ALA A 94 -8.76 -8.09 12.36
N SER A 95 -10.07 -8.27 12.14
CA SER A 95 -11.12 -7.43 12.70
C SER A 95 -12.01 -8.18 13.67
N GLY A 96 -12.26 -7.58 14.84
CA GLY A 96 -13.13 -8.16 15.88
C GLY A 96 -14.58 -8.33 15.42
N ALA A 97 -15.01 -7.61 14.38
CA ALA A 97 -16.35 -7.75 13.81
C ALA A 97 -16.58 -9.16 13.21
N MET A 98 -15.53 -9.79 12.67
CA MET A 98 -15.60 -11.16 12.16
C MET A 98 -15.89 -12.19 13.26
N PHE A 99 -15.42 -11.93 14.48
CA PHE A 99 -15.73 -12.77 15.63
C PHE A 99 -17.21 -12.71 16.00
N VAL A 100 -17.78 -11.50 16.06
CA VAL A 100 -19.22 -11.30 16.34
C VAL A 100 -20.06 -12.03 15.29
N ILE A 101 -19.71 -11.90 14.01
CA ILE A 101 -20.35 -12.61 12.90
C ILE A 101 -20.26 -14.14 13.08
N GLY A 102 -19.08 -14.68 13.43
CA GLY A 102 -18.88 -16.10 13.68
C GLY A 102 -19.73 -16.63 14.84
N GLN A 103 -19.86 -15.87 15.93
CA GLN A 103 -20.68 -16.25 17.09
C GLN A 103 -22.16 -16.37 16.72
N PHE A 104 -22.74 -15.34 16.11
CA PHE A 104 -24.16 -15.35 15.72
C PHE A 104 -24.49 -16.48 14.74
N TYR A 105 -23.55 -16.81 13.84
CA TYR A 105 -23.72 -17.93 12.92
C TYR A 105 -23.83 -19.30 13.61
N THR A 106 -23.10 -19.51 14.72
CA THR A 106 -23.14 -20.80 15.44
C THR A 106 -24.31 -20.93 16.42
N MET A 107 -24.82 -19.81 16.94
CA MET A 107 -25.92 -19.81 17.92
C MET A 107 -27.30 -20.06 17.26
N GLU A 108 -27.53 -19.54 16.05
CA GLU A 108 -28.79 -19.73 15.31
C GLU A 108 -28.52 -20.17 13.85
N PRO A 109 -28.07 -21.42 13.62
CA PRO A 109 -27.79 -21.91 12.27
C PRO A 109 -29.07 -22.02 11.44
N GLY A 110 -29.07 -21.45 10.23
CA GLY A 110 -30.11 -21.69 9.22
C GLY A 110 -31.43 -20.94 9.40
N THR A 111 -31.55 -20.02 10.36
CA THR A 111 -32.77 -19.21 10.54
C THR A 111 -32.76 -17.94 9.68
N GLN A 112 -33.94 -17.50 9.23
CA GLN A 112 -34.10 -16.23 8.48
C GLN A 112 -33.70 -15.00 9.31
N ARG A 113 -33.81 -15.08 10.65
CA ARG A 113 -33.41 -14.02 11.58
C ARG A 113 -31.89 -13.88 11.63
N SER A 114 -31.17 -14.99 11.76
CA SER A 114 -29.70 -15.05 11.72
C SER A 114 -29.16 -14.49 10.42
N GLY A 115 -29.78 -14.83 9.27
CA GLY A 115 -29.41 -14.28 7.96
C GLY A 115 -29.50 -12.75 7.89
N LYS A 116 -30.58 -12.14 8.40
CA LYS A 116 -30.75 -10.67 8.41
C LYS A 116 -29.71 -9.98 9.30
N ILE A 117 -29.44 -10.54 10.49
CA ILE A 117 -28.43 -10.00 11.41
C ILE A 117 -27.04 -10.11 10.79
N LEU A 118 -26.72 -11.26 10.19
CA LEU A 118 -25.44 -11.51 9.53
C LEU A 118 -25.17 -10.50 8.41
N VAL A 119 -26.16 -10.25 7.54
CA VAL A 119 -26.04 -9.26 6.46
C VAL A 119 -25.87 -7.85 7.02
N GLY A 120 -26.65 -7.47 8.03
CA GLY A 120 -26.56 -6.14 8.67
C GLY A 120 -25.20 -5.87 9.31
N LEU A 121 -24.69 -6.82 10.10
CA LEU A 121 -23.36 -6.73 10.72
C LEU A 121 -22.24 -6.74 9.67
N SER A 122 -22.38 -7.54 8.61
CA SER A 122 -21.42 -7.57 7.51
C SER A 122 -21.36 -6.23 6.76
N ALA A 123 -22.50 -5.58 6.55
CA ALA A 123 -22.54 -4.26 5.91
C ALA A 123 -21.81 -3.19 6.74
N ILE A 124 -22.07 -3.15 8.06
CA ILE A 124 -21.38 -2.23 8.98
C ILE A 124 -19.87 -2.52 8.99
N TYR A 125 -19.49 -3.80 9.02
CA TYR A 125 -18.09 -4.21 8.94
C TYR A 125 -17.43 -3.73 7.64
N ILE A 126 -18.07 -3.93 6.48
CA ILE A 126 -17.51 -3.54 5.17
C ILE A 126 -17.26 -2.03 5.13
N VAL A 127 -18.19 -1.22 5.65
CA VAL A 127 -18.05 0.24 5.68
C VAL A 127 -16.90 0.65 6.61
N ALA A 128 -16.85 0.13 7.83
CA ALA A 128 -15.77 0.45 8.77
C ALA A 128 -14.40 -0.02 8.26
N TYR A 129 -14.34 -1.20 7.66
CA TYR A 129 -13.12 -1.74 7.08
C TYR A 129 -12.60 -0.88 5.93
N ASN A 130 -13.45 -0.55 4.94
CA ASN A 130 -13.04 0.27 3.80
C ASN A 130 -12.81 1.73 4.14
N GLY A 131 -13.48 2.27 5.18
CA GLY A 131 -13.33 3.66 5.59
C GLY A 131 -12.07 3.93 6.42
N PHE A 132 -11.61 2.96 7.22
CA PHE A 132 -10.54 3.19 8.20
C PHE A 132 -9.37 2.22 8.03
N ILE A 133 -9.63 0.91 8.12
CA ILE A 133 -8.57 -0.10 8.23
C ILE A 133 -7.85 -0.28 6.89
N ALA A 134 -8.60 -0.46 5.80
CA ALA A 134 -8.02 -0.75 4.50
C ALA A 134 -7.17 0.43 3.98
N PRO A 135 -7.67 1.68 3.95
CA PRO A 135 -6.87 2.81 3.46
C PRO A 135 -5.56 2.96 4.23
N TYR A 136 -5.61 2.82 5.56
CA TYR A 136 -4.41 2.93 6.40
C TYR A 136 -3.39 1.83 6.11
N ALA A 137 -3.83 0.57 5.97
CA ALA A 137 -2.94 -0.55 5.68
C ALA A 137 -2.29 -0.43 4.29
N TRP A 138 -3.04 0.02 3.28
CA TRP A 138 -2.52 0.23 1.93
C TRP A 138 -1.56 1.41 1.83
N VAL A 139 -1.84 2.52 2.52
CA VAL A 139 -0.92 3.67 2.59
C VAL A 139 0.37 3.29 3.31
N SER A 140 0.27 2.68 4.48
CA SER A 140 1.44 2.20 5.24
C SER A 140 2.25 1.17 4.45
N GLY A 141 1.56 0.26 3.75
CA GLY A 141 2.19 -0.70 2.86
C GLY A 141 2.88 -0.05 1.65
N GLY A 142 2.45 1.13 1.23
CA GLY A 142 3.11 1.91 0.18
C GLY A 142 4.36 2.64 0.67
N GLU A 143 4.34 3.14 1.90
CA GLU A 143 5.38 4.03 2.45
C GLU A 143 6.51 3.29 3.16
N LEU A 144 6.23 2.16 3.81
CA LEU A 144 7.22 1.44 4.63
C LEU A 144 8.24 0.59 3.84
N PRO A 145 7.87 -0.08 2.72
CA PRO A 145 8.85 -0.80 1.92
C PRO A 145 9.75 0.16 1.15
N SER A 146 11.02 -0.21 1.01
CA SER A 146 11.90 0.46 0.07
C SER A 146 11.29 0.40 -1.34
N GLN A 147 11.32 1.51 -2.09
CA GLN A 147 10.67 1.62 -3.39
C GLN A 147 11.07 0.50 -4.37
N ARG A 148 12.36 0.10 -4.36
CA ARG A 148 12.89 -1.00 -5.18
C ARG A 148 12.31 -2.38 -4.85
N LEU A 149 11.93 -2.61 -3.60
CA LEU A 149 11.42 -3.91 -3.09
C LEU A 149 9.91 -3.90 -2.89
N ARG A 150 9.24 -2.76 -3.19
CA ARG A 150 7.83 -2.55 -2.90
C ARG A 150 6.95 -3.62 -3.57
N SER A 151 7.07 -3.83 -4.87
CA SER A 151 6.28 -4.84 -5.61
C SER A 151 6.45 -6.25 -5.04
N HIS A 152 7.69 -6.65 -4.73
CA HIS A 152 7.99 -7.95 -4.12
C HIS A 152 7.40 -8.09 -2.71
N THR A 153 7.42 -7.01 -1.93
CA THR A 153 6.83 -6.96 -0.58
C THR A 153 5.31 -7.12 -0.64
N PHE A 154 4.64 -6.42 -1.56
CA PHE A 154 3.20 -6.58 -1.80
C PHE A 154 2.85 -7.98 -2.29
N GLY A 155 3.64 -8.54 -3.20
CA GLY A 155 3.47 -9.92 -3.66
C GLY A 155 3.57 -10.94 -2.53
N LEU A 156 4.58 -10.80 -1.67
CA LEU A 156 4.76 -11.65 -0.49
C LEU A 156 3.60 -11.49 0.51
N ALA A 157 3.15 -10.27 0.77
CA ALA A 157 2.00 -10.00 1.64
C ALA A 157 0.71 -10.63 1.10
N ALA A 158 0.49 -10.55 -0.21
CA ALA A 158 -0.66 -11.18 -0.85
C ALA A 158 -0.64 -12.71 -0.68
N VAL A 159 0.51 -13.36 -0.95
CA VAL A 159 0.65 -14.81 -0.77
C VAL A 159 0.31 -15.21 0.67
N ILE A 160 0.90 -14.53 1.67
CA ILE A 160 0.64 -14.82 3.09
C ILE A 160 -0.83 -14.59 3.44
N GLY A 161 -1.44 -13.50 2.94
CA GLY A 161 -2.85 -13.19 3.17
C GLY A 161 -3.80 -14.26 2.62
N PHE A 162 -3.51 -14.82 1.44
CA PHE A 162 -4.38 -15.81 0.80
C PHE A 162 -4.16 -17.26 1.27
N VAL A 163 -3.00 -17.58 1.88
CA VAL A 163 -2.77 -18.91 2.49
C VAL A 163 -3.79 -19.21 3.60
N GLY A 164 -4.22 -18.20 4.36
CA GLY A 164 -5.23 -18.37 5.41
C GLY A 164 -6.64 -18.70 4.88
N ALA A 165 -6.96 -18.33 3.63
CA ALA A 165 -8.28 -18.57 3.03
C ALA A 165 -8.49 -20.03 2.61
N ALA A 166 -7.43 -20.83 2.52
CA ALA A 166 -7.45 -22.20 2.02
C ALA A 166 -8.04 -23.24 3.00
N LEU A 167 -8.41 -22.85 4.23
CA LEU A 167 -8.83 -23.79 5.29
C LEU A 167 -10.31 -24.23 5.22
N ASN A 168 -11.11 -23.78 4.24
CA ASN A 168 -12.50 -24.20 3.98
C ASN A 168 -13.44 -24.33 5.22
N TRP A 169 -13.24 -23.48 6.24
CA TRP A 169 -13.99 -23.55 7.51
C TRP A 169 -15.33 -22.81 7.55
N GLY A 170 -15.78 -22.27 6.40
CA GLY A 170 -17.02 -21.49 6.32
C GLY A 170 -17.05 -20.31 7.31
N PRO A 171 -18.22 -19.84 7.77
CA PRO A 171 -18.30 -18.67 8.66
C PRO A 171 -17.64 -18.86 10.04
N LYS A 172 -17.26 -20.08 10.41
CA LYS A 172 -16.50 -20.37 11.63
C LYS A 172 -15.08 -19.77 11.61
N TYR A 173 -14.62 -19.24 10.48
CA TYR A 173 -13.41 -18.41 10.44
C TYR A 173 -13.42 -17.29 11.50
N GLY A 174 -14.60 -16.75 11.86
CA GLY A 174 -14.74 -15.72 12.88
C GLY A 174 -14.01 -15.99 14.21
N TYR A 175 -13.89 -17.26 14.60
CA TYR A 175 -13.19 -17.65 15.84
C TYR A 175 -11.67 -17.52 15.77
N ILE A 176 -11.08 -17.70 14.59
CA ILE A 176 -9.62 -17.51 14.37
C ILE A 176 -9.26 -16.03 14.50
N TRP A 177 -10.20 -15.15 14.13
CA TRP A 177 -9.93 -13.72 14.07
C TRP A 177 -9.88 -13.04 15.44
N ALA A 178 -10.50 -13.61 16.48
CA ALA A 178 -10.44 -13.04 17.84
C ALA A 178 -9.02 -13.03 18.46
N PRO A 179 -8.30 -14.17 18.56
CA PRO A 179 -6.92 -14.15 19.04
C PRO A 179 -6.00 -13.37 18.11
N SER A 180 -6.24 -13.40 16.79
CA SER A 180 -5.42 -12.62 15.85
C SER A 180 -5.62 -11.11 16.02
N CYS A 181 -6.79 -10.62 16.46
CA CYS A 181 -6.99 -9.20 16.79
C CYS A 181 -6.14 -8.73 17.98
N VAL A 182 -5.95 -9.58 19.00
CA VAL A 182 -5.10 -9.23 20.14
C VAL A 182 -3.64 -9.20 19.71
N ILE A 183 -3.21 -10.20 18.93
CA ILE A 183 -1.85 -10.24 18.36
C ILE A 183 -1.61 -9.04 17.43
N ALA A 184 -2.60 -8.71 16.60
CA ALA A 184 -2.60 -7.54 15.73
C ALA A 184 -2.42 -6.24 16.52
N ALA A 185 -3.21 -6.05 17.57
CA ALA A 185 -3.16 -4.86 18.40
C ALA A 185 -1.79 -4.72 19.08
N LEU A 186 -1.25 -5.82 19.62
CA LEU A 186 0.10 -5.84 20.20
C LEU A 186 1.16 -5.51 19.15
N TRP A 187 1.07 -6.10 17.96
CA TRP A 187 2.00 -5.84 16.87
C TRP A 187 1.97 -4.37 16.42
N ILE A 188 0.78 -3.84 16.16
CA ILE A 188 0.56 -2.44 15.78
C ILE A 188 1.13 -1.52 16.86
N TYR A 189 0.86 -1.82 18.13
CA TYR A 189 1.33 -1.00 19.24
C TYR A 189 2.87 -0.95 19.36
N PHE A 190 3.54 -2.10 19.24
CA PHE A 190 4.99 -2.18 19.47
C PHE A 190 5.86 -1.92 18.23
N PHE A 191 5.40 -2.29 17.04
CA PHE A 191 6.26 -2.41 15.86
C PHE A 191 5.84 -1.55 14.67
N LEU A 192 4.61 -1.04 14.61
CA LEU A 192 4.18 -0.13 13.55
C LEU A 192 4.64 1.30 13.88
N PRO A 193 5.58 1.88 13.11
CA PRO A 193 5.98 3.26 13.29
C PRO A 193 4.89 4.23 12.81
N GLU A 194 4.82 5.40 13.43
CA GLU A 194 4.03 6.52 12.93
C GLU A 194 4.81 7.26 11.84
N VAL A 195 4.24 7.34 10.64
CA VAL A 195 4.88 7.94 9.45
C VAL A 195 4.12 9.17 8.93
N LYS A 196 3.04 9.59 9.60
CA LYS A 196 2.24 10.74 9.20
C LYS A 196 3.10 12.02 9.08
N GLY A 197 2.97 12.68 7.94
CA GLY A 197 3.61 13.98 7.67
C GLY A 197 5.12 13.87 7.45
N ARG A 198 5.59 12.71 6.97
CA ARG A 198 7.00 12.47 6.65
C ARG A 198 7.16 12.16 5.16
N THR A 199 8.27 12.61 4.59
CA THR A 199 8.64 12.24 3.22
C THR A 199 9.19 10.81 3.17
N LEU A 200 9.19 10.19 1.99
CA LEU A 200 9.69 8.82 1.84
C LEU A 200 11.19 8.74 2.17
N GLU A 201 11.91 9.82 1.92
CA GLU A 201 13.33 10.00 2.19
C GLU A 201 13.59 10.09 3.70
N GLU A 202 12.77 10.85 4.44
CA GLU A 202 12.84 10.91 5.90
C GLU A 202 12.52 9.56 6.55
N ILE A 203 11.51 8.86 6.03
CA ILE A 203 11.15 7.50 6.49
C ILE A 203 12.34 6.55 6.27
N ASP A 204 12.99 6.65 5.12
CA ASP A 204 14.16 5.86 4.80
C ASP A 204 15.33 6.16 5.74
N GLU A 205 15.60 7.43 6.05
CA GLU A 205 16.61 7.86 7.04
C GLU A 205 16.32 7.26 8.43
N MET A 206 15.08 7.36 8.91
CA MET A 206 14.70 6.84 10.23
C MET A 206 14.83 5.32 10.34
N LEU A 207 14.45 4.60 9.27
CA LEU A 207 14.57 3.15 9.20
C LEU A 207 16.04 2.71 9.13
N GLU A 208 16.88 3.49 8.44
CA GLU A 208 18.33 3.25 8.35
C GLU A 208 19.05 3.54 9.67
N ALA A 209 18.67 4.62 10.36
CA ALA A 209 19.09 4.95 11.73
C ALA A 209 18.54 3.98 12.79
N ARG A 210 17.74 2.98 12.38
CA ARG A 210 17.13 1.94 13.21
C ARG A 210 16.34 2.49 14.40
N VAL A 211 15.73 3.66 14.25
CA VAL A 211 14.93 4.29 15.29
C VAL A 211 13.84 3.32 15.79
N PRO A 212 13.53 3.22 17.09
CA PRO A 212 12.40 2.44 17.57
C PRO A 212 11.09 2.99 17.00
N ALA A 213 10.14 2.13 16.64
CA ALA A 213 8.88 2.55 16.00
C ALA A 213 8.15 3.69 16.74
N ARG A 214 8.19 3.68 18.08
CA ARG A 214 7.56 4.70 18.93
C ARG A 214 8.24 6.07 18.93
N LYS A 215 9.49 6.16 18.47
CA LYS A 215 10.28 7.39 18.45
C LYS A 215 10.27 8.10 17.09
N PHE A 216 9.64 7.52 16.07
CA PHE A 216 9.55 8.11 14.73
C PHE A 216 8.92 9.52 14.77
N ALA A 217 7.84 9.69 15.53
CA ALA A 217 7.17 10.98 15.65
C ALA A 217 8.07 12.11 16.20
N THR A 218 9.05 11.78 17.05
CA THR A 218 9.92 12.76 17.72
C THR A 218 11.31 12.86 17.09
N TYR A 219 11.62 11.98 16.13
CA TYR A 219 12.92 11.98 15.46
C TYR A 219 13.06 13.20 14.56
N ARG A 220 14.24 13.86 14.59
CA ARG A 220 14.58 14.96 13.69
C ARG A 220 15.53 14.43 12.63
N CYS A 221 15.06 14.42 11.39
CA CYS A 221 15.85 14.04 10.24
C CYS A 221 16.93 15.10 9.97
N THR A 222 18.06 14.65 9.47
CA THR A 222 19.28 15.44 9.24
C THR A 222 19.75 15.40 7.79
N GLY A 223 19.11 14.61 6.93
CA GLY A 223 19.48 14.46 5.52
C GLY A 223 19.33 15.73 4.69
N GLN A 224 20.02 15.77 3.54
CA GLN A 224 20.03 16.90 2.60
C GLN A 224 18.63 17.33 2.14
N HIS A 225 17.66 16.40 2.06
CA HIS A 225 16.28 16.70 1.67
C HIS A 225 15.50 17.46 2.75
N ALA A 226 15.75 17.19 4.04
CA ALA A 226 15.16 17.96 5.14
C ALA A 226 15.67 19.42 5.16
N VAL A 227 16.85 19.67 4.58
CA VAL A 227 17.40 21.03 4.41
C VAL A 227 16.75 21.76 3.24
N VAL A 228 16.53 21.08 2.10
CA VAL A 228 15.86 21.65 0.92
C VAL A 228 14.41 22.03 1.22
N GLU A 229 13.66 21.16 1.91
CA GLU A 229 12.26 21.44 2.29
C GLU A 229 12.16 22.59 3.30
N LYS A 230 13.14 22.71 4.21
CA LYS A 230 13.23 23.86 5.13
C LYS A 230 13.49 25.18 4.40
N ILE A 231 14.25 25.14 3.31
CA ILE A 231 14.49 26.30 2.46
C ILE A 231 13.24 26.66 1.65
N GLU A 232 12.51 25.68 1.11
CA GLU A 232 11.25 25.91 0.38
C GLU A 232 10.14 26.46 1.27
N THR A 233 9.97 25.93 2.48
CA THR A 233 8.98 26.43 3.46
C THR A 233 9.31 27.85 3.92
N GLU A 234 10.58 28.19 4.17
CA GLU A 234 11.00 29.56 4.46
C GLU A 234 10.81 30.52 3.27
N HIS A 235 10.80 30.02 2.03
CA HIS A 235 10.52 30.82 0.84
C HIS A 235 9.02 31.09 0.67
N CYS A 236 8.17 30.08 0.91
CA CYS A 236 6.71 30.21 0.89
C CYS A 236 6.16 31.10 2.01
N GLU A 237 6.77 31.09 3.20
CA GLU A 237 6.37 32.00 4.30
C GLU A 237 6.75 33.48 4.05
N LYS A 238 7.69 33.73 3.13
CA LYS A 238 8.16 35.08 2.80
C LYS A 238 7.54 35.66 1.52
N ALA A 239 6.71 34.89 0.81
CA ALA A 239 5.99 35.29 -0.40
C ALA A 239 4.53 35.63 -0.09
#